data_AF-A0A410PZL1-F1
#
_entry.id   AF-A0A410PZL1-F1
#
_cell.length_a   1.000
_cell.length_b   1.000
_cell.length_c   1.000
_cell.angle_alpha   90.00
_cell.angle_beta   90.00
_cell.angle_gamma   90.00
#
_symmetry.space_group_name_H-M   'P 1'
#
loop_
_entity.id
_entity.type
_entity.pdbx_description
1 polymer ?
#
loop_
_entity_poly.entity_id
_entity_poly.type
_entity_poly.pdbx_seq_one_letter_code
_entity_poly.pdbx_strand_id
1 'polypeptide(L)'
;MVKFFKVLGWAVVLGSILLFLLAIKDLTFFQFLGMVLGLSLGLAFLAVGDLMERVSDLESRLDPPPMEPEEEDIQKVVCPNCYKKYGLDFPKCPDCGTQNSLW
;
A
#
# COMPACT_ATOMS: atom_id res chain seq x y z
N MET A 1 -4.84 -9.37 -4.35
CA MET A 1 -4.73 -9.76 -5.77
C MET A 1 -3.55 -10.70 -6.04
N VAL A 2 -2.36 -10.45 -5.49
CA VAL A 2 -1.15 -11.30 -5.66
C VAL A 2 -1.38 -12.81 -5.44
N LYS A 3 -2.08 -13.18 -4.36
CA LYS A 3 -2.38 -14.59 -4.03
C LYS A 3 -3.14 -15.32 -5.14
N PHE A 4 -4.03 -14.62 -5.85
CA PHE A 4 -4.81 -15.19 -6.94
C PHE A 4 -3.92 -15.59 -8.12
N PHE A 5 -2.99 -14.71 -8.53
CA PHE A 5 -2.07 -14.98 -9.64
C PHE A 5 -1.09 -16.11 -9.31
N LYS A 6 -0.61 -16.20 -8.06
CA LYS A 6 0.22 -17.31 -7.60
C LYS A 6 -0.55 -18.65 -7.64
N VAL A 7 -1.77 -18.70 -7.10
CA VAL A 7 -2.61 -19.91 -7.11
C VAL A 7 -2.96 -20.33 -8.55
N LEU A 8 -3.34 -19.37 -9.39
CA LEU A 8 -3.67 -19.62 -10.79
C LEU A 8 -2.45 -20.14 -11.57
N GLY A 9 -1.27 -19.53 -11.39
CA GLY A 9 -0.04 -19.98 -12.02
C GLY A 9 0.32 -21.42 -11.64
N TRP A 10 0.24 -21.77 -10.35
CA TRP A 10 0.46 -23.15 -9.90
C TRP A 10 -0.59 -24.12 -10.44
N ALA A 11 -1.86 -23.73 -10.49
CA ALA A 11 -2.93 -24.56 -11.05
C ALA A 11 -2.70 -24.85 -12.55
N VAL A 12 -2.26 -23.86 -13.32
CA VAL A 12 -1.92 -24.02 -14.74
C VAL A 12 -0.70 -24.93 -14.90
N VAL A 13 0.37 -24.73 -14.13
CA VAL A 13 1.57 -25.58 -14.20
C VAL A 13 1.24 -27.04 -13.86
N LEU A 14 0.54 -27.27 -12.74
CA LEU A 14 0.16 -28.62 -12.32
C LEU A 14 -0.81 -29.25 -13.32
N GLY A 15 -1.78 -28.49 -13.83
CA GLY A 15 -2.70 -28.94 -14.86
C GLY A 15 -1.99 -29.35 -16.15
N SER A 16 -1.01 -28.55 -16.62
CA SER A 16 -0.19 -28.86 -17.78
C SER A 16 0.66 -30.11 -17.58
N ILE A 17 1.26 -30.30 -16.40
CA ILE A 17 2.02 -31.51 -16.07
C ILE A 17 1.11 -32.74 -16.03
N LEU A 18 -0.07 -32.62 -15.43
CA LEU A 18 -1.01 -33.74 -15.29
C LEU A 18 -1.60 -34.15 -16.64
N LEU A 19 -1.95 -33.18 -17.50
CA LEU A 19 -2.32 -33.44 -18.89
C LEU A 19 -1.20 -34.13 -19.66
N PHE A 20 0.05 -33.70 -19.46
CA PHE A 20 1.20 -34.35 -20.09
C PHE A 20 1.33 -35.81 -19.67
N LEU A 21 1.24 -36.10 -18.36
CA LEU A 21 1.30 -37.47 -17.83
C LEU A 21 0.22 -38.39 -18.43
N LEU A 22 -1.00 -37.87 -18.61
CA LEU A 22 -2.10 -38.62 -19.24
C LEU A 22 -1.88 -38.85 -20.74
N ALA A 23 -1.21 -37.92 -21.41
CA ALA A 23 -0.95 -37.97 -22.85
C ALA A 23 0.35 -38.72 -23.23
N ILE A 24 1.11 -39.26 -22.27
CA ILE A 24 2.41 -39.93 -22.54
C ILE A 24 2.31 -41.04 -23.58
N LYS A 25 1.20 -41.79 -23.62
CA LYS A 25 1.04 -42.93 -24.54
C LYS A 25 0.78 -42.54 -25.99
N ASP A 26 0.13 -41.40 -26.22
CA ASP A 26 -0.28 -40.92 -27.54
C ASP A 26 0.15 -39.46 -27.73
N LEU A 27 1.46 -39.21 -27.59
CA LEU A 27 2.00 -37.86 -27.58
C LEU A 27 2.02 -37.27 -29.00
N THR A 28 1.10 -36.36 -29.27
CA THR A 28 1.06 -35.60 -30.52
C THR A 28 1.90 -34.31 -30.42
N PHE A 29 2.40 -33.82 -31.57
CA PHE A 29 3.14 -32.56 -31.63
C PHE A 29 2.37 -31.37 -31.02
N PHE A 30 1.06 -31.30 -31.28
CA PHE A 30 0.20 -30.23 -30.72
C PHE A 30 0.08 -30.29 -29.20
N GLN A 31 0.05 -31.49 -28.60
CA GLN A 31 0.04 -31.64 -27.14
C GLN A 31 1.37 -31.23 -26.51
N PHE A 32 2.49 -31.57 -27.16
CA PHE A 32 3.81 -31.13 -26.70
C PHE A 32 3.94 -29.60 -26.76
N LEU A 33 3.54 -28.99 -27.88
CA LEU A 33 3.52 -27.53 -28.02
C LEU A 33 2.61 -26.87 -26.97
N GLY A 34 1.42 -27.44 -26.74
CA GLY A 34 0.48 -26.99 -25.72
C GLY A 34 1.05 -27.09 -24.30
N MET A 35 1.82 -28.13 -23.99
CA MET A 35 2.51 -28.26 -22.71
C MET A 35 3.56 -27.16 -22.52
N VAL A 36 4.40 -26.91 -23.53
CA VAL A 36 5.44 -25.88 -23.46
C VAL A 36 4.80 -24.49 -23.27
N LEU A 37 3.73 -24.19 -24.02
CA LEU A 37 2.99 -22.95 -23.89
C LEU A 37 2.25 -22.84 -22.55
N GLY A 38 1.65 -23.92 -22.06
CA GLY A 38 0.97 -23.95 -20.76
C GLY A 38 1.94 -23.73 -19.60
N LEU A 39 3.12 -24.37 -19.65
CA LEU A 39 4.17 -24.17 -18.66
C LEU A 39 4.74 -22.75 -18.67
N SER A 40 5.01 -22.19 -19.86
CA SER A 40 5.51 -20.82 -19.98
C SER A 40 4.47 -19.80 -19.50
N LEU A 41 3.19 -20.01 -19.81
CA LEU A 41 2.09 -19.19 -19.33
C LEU A 41 1.94 -19.27 -17.80
N GLY A 42 2.01 -20.48 -17.24
CA GLY A 42 1.95 -20.70 -15.80
C GLY A 42 3.11 -20.02 -15.06
N LEU A 43 4.33 -20.14 -15.58
CA LEU A 43 5.51 -19.43 -15.06
C LEU A 43 5.36 -17.91 -15.17
N ALA A 44 4.82 -17.40 -16.29
CA ALA A 44 4.57 -15.98 -16.46
C ALA A 44 3.58 -15.45 -15.41
N PHE A 45 2.51 -16.18 -15.11
CA PHE A 45 1.57 -15.81 -14.06
C PHE A 45 2.21 -15.76 -12.67
N LEU A 46 3.09 -16.72 -12.35
CA LEU A 46 3.86 -16.70 -11.10
C LEU A 46 4.78 -15.48 -11.02
N ALA A 47 5.48 -15.15 -12.12
CA ALA A 47 6.37 -14.00 -12.19
C ALA A 47 5.62 -12.68 -12.03
N VAL A 48 4.46 -12.52 -12.68
CA VAL A 48 3.59 -11.34 -12.52
C VAL A 48 3.09 -11.23 -11.08
N GLY A 49 2.76 -12.37 -10.44
CA GLY A 49 2.43 -12.41 -9.02
C GLY A 49 3.56 -11.85 -8.15
N ASP A 50 4.80 -12.31 -8.35
CA ASP A 50 5.96 -11.81 -7.61
C ASP A 50 6.22 -10.32 -7.87
N LEU A 51 6.04 -9.86 -9.11
CA LEU A 51 6.22 -8.47 -9.48
C LEU A 51 5.24 -7.56 -8.74
N MET A 52 3.96 -7.92 -8.68
CA MET A 52 2.95 -7.14 -7.97
C MET A 52 3.21 -7.08 -6.46
N GLU A 53 3.81 -8.12 -5.87
CA GLU A 53 4.19 -8.10 -4.46
C GLU A 53 5.28 -7.06 -4.19
N ARG A 54 6.29 -6.99 -5.06
CA ARG A 54 7.37 -6.00 -4.97
C ARG A 54 6.88 -4.58 -5.20
N VAL A 55 5.97 -4.39 -6.16
CA VAL A 55 5.36 -3.08 -6.41
C VAL A 55 4.53 -2.63 -5.21
N SER A 56 3.74 -3.53 -4.62
CA SER A 56 2.96 -3.21 -3.41
C SER A 56 3.84 -2.84 -2.21
N ASP A 57 5.00 -3.49 -2.03
CA ASP A 57 5.96 -3.10 -0.98
C ASP A 57 6.54 -1.70 -1.25
N LEU A 58 6.90 -1.40 -2.51
CA LEU A 58 7.39 -0.08 -2.89
C LEU A 58 6.33 1.02 -2.69
N GLU A 59 5.08 0.74 -3.06
CA GLU A 59 3.96 1.66 -2.89
C GLU A 59 3.76 2.00 -1.41
N SER A 60 3.79 0.98 -0.54
CA SER A 60 3.66 1.19 0.92
C SER A 60 4.79 2.02 1.55
N ARG A 61 5.96 2.07 0.91
CA ARG A 61 7.09 2.91 1.34
C ARG A 61 7.01 4.32 0.78
N LEU A 62 6.33 4.51 -0.35
CA LEU A 62 6.20 5.78 -1.04
C LEU A 62 5.01 6.59 -0.54
N ASP A 63 3.95 5.97 -0.03
CA ASP A 63 2.88 6.68 0.64
C ASP A 63 3.42 7.30 1.94
N PRO A 64 3.62 8.63 2.00
CA PRO A 64 3.99 9.26 3.26
C PRO A 64 2.85 9.03 4.26
N PRO A 65 3.14 8.87 5.57
CA PRO A 65 2.08 8.85 6.56
C PRO A 65 1.19 10.07 6.35
N PRO A 66 -0.14 9.96 6.54
CA PRO A 66 -1.01 11.12 6.47
C PRO A 66 -0.38 12.19 7.35
N MET A 67 0.01 13.32 6.77
CA MET A 67 0.49 14.47 7.53
C MET A 67 -0.63 14.76 8.53
N GLU A 68 -0.42 14.40 9.80
CA GLU A 68 -1.17 15.03 10.87
C GLU A 68 -0.97 16.53 10.63
N PRO A 69 -2.06 17.33 10.58
CA PRO A 69 -1.89 18.76 10.46
C PRO A 69 -0.94 19.14 11.59
N GLU A 70 0.26 19.61 11.24
CA GLU A 70 1.14 20.26 12.20
C GLU A 70 0.27 21.37 12.79
N GLU A 71 -0.25 21.15 14.00
CA GLU A 71 -0.82 22.22 14.79
C GLU A 71 0.33 23.20 14.95
N GLU A 72 0.35 24.23 14.10
CA GLU A 72 1.23 25.36 14.24
C GLU A 72 1.26 25.69 15.73
N ASP A 73 2.44 25.60 16.34
CA ASP A 73 2.66 25.92 17.75
C ASP A 73 2.47 27.43 17.90
N ILE A 74 1.21 27.88 17.82
CA ILE A 74 0.80 29.25 18.05
C ILE A 74 1.14 29.49 19.52
N GLN A 75 2.22 30.22 19.77
CA GLN A 75 2.73 30.53 21.09
C GLN A 75 1.58 30.98 22.00
N LYS A 76 1.25 30.17 23.01
CA LYS A 76 0.15 30.41 23.94
C LYS A 76 0.67 31.19 25.15
N VAL A 77 0.05 32.33 25.45
CA VAL A 77 0.33 33.14 26.64
C VAL A 77 -0.73 32.93 27.72
N VAL A 78 -0.34 33.11 28.98
CA VAL A 78 -1.25 33.06 30.13
C VAL A 78 -1.74 34.47 30.45
N CYS A 79 -3.06 34.67 30.51
CA CYS A 79 -3.62 35.96 30.90
C CYS A 79 -3.32 36.28 32.37
N PRO A 80 -2.80 37.48 32.71
CA PRO A 80 -2.51 37.84 34.10
C PRO A 80 -3.76 38.06 34.97
N ASN A 81 -4.94 38.23 34.36
CA ASN A 81 -6.18 38.52 35.10
C ASN A 81 -7.05 37.27 35.34
N CYS A 82 -7.26 36.46 34.31
CA CYS A 82 -8.10 35.24 34.41
C CYS A 82 -7.29 33.93 34.40
N TYR A 83 -5.97 34.00 34.26
CA TYR A 83 -5.04 32.86 34.25
C TYR A 83 -5.30 31.79 33.16
N LYS A 84 -6.18 32.09 32.20
CA LYS A 84 -6.44 31.23 31.04
C LYS A 84 -5.37 31.43 29.98
N LYS A 85 -5.03 30.34 29.28
CA LYS A 85 -4.09 30.32 28.16
C LYS A 85 -4.80 30.67 26.86
N TYR A 86 -4.23 31.57 26.07
CA TYR A 86 -4.76 31.97 24.77
C TYR A 86 -3.62 32.28 23.78
N GLY A 87 -3.89 32.31 22.48
CA GLY A 87 -2.87 32.58 21.46
C GLY A 87 -2.35 34.02 21.50
N LEU A 88 -1.07 34.23 21.19
CA LEU A 88 -0.44 35.56 21.12
C LEU A 88 -1.08 36.52 20.10
N ASP A 89 -1.77 35.99 19.09
CA ASP A 89 -2.40 36.78 18.03
C ASP A 89 -3.54 37.68 18.52
N PHE A 90 -4.03 37.43 19.75
CA PHE A 90 -5.08 38.23 20.35
C PHE A 90 -4.48 39.37 21.20
N PRO A 91 -4.69 40.66 20.81
CA PRO A 91 -4.22 41.80 21.59
C PRO A 91 -4.94 41.93 22.95
N LYS A 92 -6.10 41.27 23.10
CA LYS A 92 -6.88 41.19 24.33
C LYS A 92 -7.25 39.74 24.63
N CYS A 93 -7.22 39.36 25.90
CA CYS A 93 -7.65 38.03 26.32
C CYS A 93 -9.14 37.81 25.94
N PRO A 94 -9.48 36.74 25.23
CA PRO A 94 -10.86 36.48 24.78
C PRO A 94 -11.82 36.20 25.94
N ASP A 95 -11.32 35.73 27.07
CA ASP A 95 -12.15 35.36 28.23
C ASP A 95 -12.51 36.54 29.14
N CYS A 96 -11.62 37.53 29.27
CA CYS A 96 -11.79 38.61 30.25
C CYS A 96 -11.54 40.01 29.70
N GLY A 97 -11.19 40.13 28.40
CA GLY A 97 -10.97 41.42 27.72
C GLY A 97 -9.73 42.19 28.18
N THR A 98 -8.90 41.61 29.06
CA THR A 98 -7.69 42.26 29.57
C THR A 98 -6.63 42.36 28.46
N GLN A 99 -5.96 43.51 28.36
CA GLN A 99 -4.90 43.72 27.38
C GLN A 99 -3.68 42.85 27.69
N ASN A 100 -3.08 42.29 26.65
CA ASN A 100 -1.84 41.55 26.78
C ASN A 100 -0.69 42.54 27.03
N SER A 101 0.16 42.30 28.04
CA SER A 101 1.27 43.21 28.39
C SER A 101 2.47 43.12 27.43
N LEU A 102 2.41 42.23 26.43
CA LEU A 102 3.45 42.04 25.40
C LEU A 102 3.21 42.89 24.14
N TRP A 103 2.18 43.72 24.11
CA TRP A 103 1.84 44.70 23.08
C TRP A 103 1.75 46.10 23.71
#